data_AF-A0A2K3KUQ2-F1
#
_entry.id   AF-A0A2K3KUQ2-F1
#
_cell.length_a   1.000
_cell.length_b   1.000
_cell.length_c   1.000
_cell.angle_alpha   90.00
_cell.angle_beta   90.00
_cell.angle_gamma   90.00
#
_symmetry.space_group_name_H-M   'P 1'
#
loop_
_entity.id
_entity.type
_entity.pdbx_description
1 polymer ?
#
loop_
_entity_poly.entity_id
_entity_poly.type
_entity_poly.pdbx_seq_one_letter_code
_entity_poly.pdbx_strand_id
1 'polypeptide(L)'
;DSLPLTLQTPKRGTKVKVLKYGTNVELVFQDTNLISGLDHPMHLHGYSFHVVGYGFGNFNKSKDPMNYNLVDPPLVNTVTVPKNGWAAIRFVATNPGKVIPKSS
;
A
#
# COMPACT_ATOMS: atom_id res chain seq x y z
N ASP A 1 -10.69 2.97 -26.38
CA ASP A 1 -9.31 3.31 -26.00
C ASP A 1 -8.64 2.16 -25.26
N SER A 2 -7.76 1.45 -25.97
CA SER A 2 -7.00 0.33 -25.43
C SER A 2 -5.66 0.85 -24.90
N LEU A 3 -5.42 0.73 -23.60
CA LEU A 3 -4.11 1.05 -23.01
C LEU A 3 -3.04 0.13 -23.64
N PRO A 4 -1.83 0.65 -23.93
CA PRO A 4 -0.78 -0.14 -24.59
C PRO A 4 -0.38 -1.36 -23.73
N LEU A 5 -0.18 -2.52 -24.38
CA LEU A 5 0.15 -3.81 -23.76
C LEU A 5 1.37 -3.75 -22.82
N THR A 6 2.27 -2.79 -23.05
CA THR A 6 3.46 -2.52 -22.23
C THR A 6 3.14 -2.07 -20.80
N LEU A 7 1.94 -1.57 -20.52
CA LEU A 7 1.44 -1.28 -19.18
C LEU A 7 0.80 -2.50 -18.50
N GLN A 8 0.43 -3.53 -19.27
CA GLN A 8 -0.23 -4.73 -18.77
C GLN A 8 0.77 -5.84 -18.40
N THR A 9 1.97 -5.85 -19.02
CA THR A 9 2.98 -6.87 -18.74
C THR A 9 3.91 -6.45 -17.59
N PRO A 10 3.92 -7.15 -16.44
CA PRO A 10 4.86 -6.85 -15.37
C PRO A 10 6.29 -7.13 -15.84
N LYS A 11 7.18 -6.13 -15.74
CA LYS A 11 8.61 -6.31 -15.97
C LYS A 11 9.24 -6.89 -14.71
N ARG A 12 9.90 -8.05 -14.83
CA ARG A 12 10.67 -8.64 -13.72
C ARG A 12 11.87 -7.74 -13.39
N GLY A 13 12.06 -7.45 -12.11
CA GLY A 13 13.23 -6.73 -11.60
C GLY A 13 13.25 -6.73 -10.08
N THR A 14 14.46 -6.69 -9.51
CA THR A 14 14.64 -6.58 -8.05
C THR A 14 14.91 -5.13 -7.70
N LYS A 15 13.92 -4.44 -7.10
CA LYS A 15 14.07 -3.08 -6.59
C LYS A 15 13.79 -3.06 -5.10
N VAL A 16 14.60 -2.33 -4.35
CA VAL A 16 14.44 -2.13 -2.91
C VAL A 16 14.33 -0.64 -2.61
N LYS A 17 13.53 -0.28 -1.60
CA LYS A 17 13.48 1.09 -1.06
C LYS A 17 14.17 1.10 0.30
N VAL A 18 15.26 1.85 0.40
CA VAL A 18 15.98 2.04 1.67
C VAL A 18 15.32 3.18 2.44
N LEU A 19 14.98 2.93 3.69
CA LEU A 19 14.40 3.90 4.62
C LEU A 19 15.37 4.09 5.80
N LYS A 20 15.45 5.32 6.33
CA LYS A 20 16.26 5.58 7.52
C LYS A 20 15.55 5.04 8.76
N TYR A 21 16.29 4.51 9.71
CA TYR A 21 15.75 4.10 11.00
C TYR A 21 14.98 5.26 11.66
N GLY A 22 13.81 4.97 12.22
CA GLY A 22 12.95 5.95 12.89
C GLY A 22 12.13 6.84 11.95
N THR A 23 12.15 6.59 10.64
CA THR A 23 11.34 7.39 9.68
C THR A 23 9.86 7.08 9.85
N ASN A 24 9.02 8.12 9.98
CA ASN A 24 7.56 7.99 9.84
C ASN A 24 7.22 7.82 8.36
N VAL A 25 6.61 6.68 8.02
CA VAL A 25 6.28 6.32 6.64
C VAL A 25 4.78 6.26 6.48
N GLU A 26 4.27 6.94 5.45
CA GLU A 26 2.95 6.67 4.89
C GLU A 26 3.13 5.91 3.57
N LEU A 27 2.39 4.81 3.42
CA LEU A 27 2.34 4.03 2.20
C LEU A 27 0.88 3.91 1.75
N VAL A 28 0.61 4.32 0.51
CA VAL A 28 -0.71 4.19 -0.10
C VAL A 28 -0.64 3.08 -1.15
N PHE A 29 -1.40 2.01 -0.92
CA PHE A 29 -1.63 0.99 -1.92
C PHE A 29 -2.79 1.43 -2.81
N GLN A 30 -2.57 1.47 -4.12
CA GLN A 30 -3.58 1.77 -5.13
C GLN A 30 -3.80 0.52 -5.95
N ASP A 31 -5.02 -0.01 -5.92
CA ASP A 31 -5.41 -1.07 -6.84
C ASP A 31 -5.65 -0.51 -8.24
N THR A 32 -5.33 -1.30 -9.27
CA THR A 32 -5.50 -0.92 -10.67
C THR A 32 -6.28 -2.00 -11.42
N ASN A 33 -7.22 -1.59 -12.26
CA ASN A 33 -8.09 -2.47 -13.07
C ASN A 33 -7.35 -3.31 -14.16
N LEU A 34 -6.03 -3.46 -14.09
CA LEU A 34 -5.23 -4.08 -15.15
C LEU A 34 -5.44 -5.60 -15.28
N ILE A 35 -5.97 -6.27 -14.25
CA ILE A 35 -6.32 -7.69 -14.28
C ILE A 35 -7.64 -7.85 -13.53
N SER A 36 -8.57 -8.66 -14.06
CA SER A 36 -9.91 -8.80 -13.49
C SER A 36 -9.88 -9.33 -12.05
N GLY A 37 -10.06 -8.41 -11.11
CA GLY A 37 -10.76 -8.58 -9.83
C GLY A 37 -10.33 -9.73 -8.94
N LEU A 38 -9.38 -9.46 -8.06
CA LEU A 38 -9.30 -10.07 -6.74
C LEU A 38 -8.81 -8.99 -5.78
N ASP A 39 -9.39 -8.91 -4.58
CA ASP A 39 -8.83 -8.07 -3.52
C ASP A 39 -7.39 -8.50 -3.25
N HIS A 40 -6.48 -7.55 -3.10
CA HIS A 40 -5.06 -7.84 -2.91
C HIS A 40 -4.69 -7.68 -1.43
N PRO A 41 -4.46 -8.79 -0.69
CA PRO A 41 -3.91 -8.70 0.66
C PRO A 41 -2.44 -8.29 0.60
N MET A 42 -2.13 -7.10 1.11
CA MET A 42 -0.76 -6.61 1.23
C MET A 42 -0.25 -6.91 2.64
N HIS A 43 0.75 -7.79 2.73
CA HIS A 43 1.42 -8.14 3.98
C HIS A 43 2.81 -7.52 4.06
N LEU A 44 3.13 -6.87 5.17
CA LEU A 44 4.45 -6.32 5.43
C LEU A 44 5.15 -7.12 6.53
N HIS A 45 6.12 -7.94 6.13
CA HIS A 45 6.91 -8.71 7.10
C HIS A 45 7.71 -7.80 8.05
N GLY A 46 7.72 -8.12 9.34
CA GLY A 46 8.56 -7.43 10.33
C GLY A 46 8.03 -6.08 10.83
N TYR A 47 6.81 -5.69 10.43
CA TYR A 47 6.11 -4.50 10.91
C TYR A 47 4.62 -4.79 11.15
N SER A 48 4.06 -4.18 12.19
CA SER A 48 2.63 -3.88 12.23
C SER A 48 2.48 -2.40 11.86
N PHE A 49 1.39 -2.07 11.16
CA PHE A 49 1.11 -0.73 10.67
C PHE A 49 -0.32 -0.33 10.99
N HIS A 50 -0.54 0.97 11.12
CA HIS A 50 -1.85 1.55 11.34
C HIS A 50 -2.53 1.76 9.98
N VAL A 51 -3.71 1.18 9.76
CA VAL A 51 -4.52 1.50 8.58
C VAL A 51 -5.28 2.79 8.88
N VAL A 52 -4.88 3.88 8.24
CA VAL A 52 -5.42 5.22 8.53
C VAL A 52 -6.56 5.60 7.59
N GLY A 53 -6.73 4.90 6.48
CA GLY A 53 -7.84 5.16 5.56
C GLY A 53 -7.92 4.14 4.43
N TYR A 54 -9.09 4.12 3.80
CA TYR A 54 -9.34 3.38 2.57
C TYR A 54 -10.43 4.11 1.78
N GLY A 55 -10.53 3.81 0.49
CA GLY A 55 -11.56 4.38 -0.35
C GLY A 55 -11.67 3.67 -1.68
N PHE A 56 -12.70 4.03 -2.44
CA PHE A 56 -12.88 3.60 -3.82
C PHE A 56 -12.36 4.68 -4.78
N GLY A 57 -12.04 4.27 -6.00
CA GLY A 57 -11.43 5.11 -7.02
C GLY A 57 -9.92 5.32 -6.80
N ASN A 58 -9.42 6.40 -7.40
CA ASN A 58 -8.02 6.78 -7.29
C ASN A 58 -7.80 7.67 -6.07
N PHE A 59 -6.78 7.35 -5.27
CA PHE A 59 -6.39 8.15 -4.12
C PHE A 59 -6.09 9.60 -4.53
N ASN A 60 -6.74 10.54 -3.84
CA ASN A 60 -6.54 11.96 -3.96
C ASN A 60 -5.75 12.50 -2.78
N LYS A 61 -4.44 12.69 -2.99
CA LYS A 61 -3.50 13.22 -1.99
C LYS A 61 -3.90 14.56 -1.34
N SER A 62 -4.78 15.34 -1.95
CA SER A 62 -5.23 16.64 -1.43
C SER A 62 -6.54 16.57 -0.64
N LYS A 63 -7.30 15.47 -0.77
CA LYS A 63 -8.64 15.34 -0.16
C LYS A 63 -8.73 14.17 0.82
N ASP A 64 -8.23 13.01 0.42
CA ASP A 64 -8.41 11.78 1.18
C ASP A 64 -7.67 11.78 2.53
N PRO A 65 -6.48 12.38 2.68
CA PRO A 65 -5.84 12.51 3.99
C PRO A 65 -6.65 13.26 5.05
N MET A 66 -7.61 14.10 4.63
CA MET A 66 -8.49 14.82 5.56
C MET A 66 -9.50 13.89 6.25
N ASN A 67 -9.74 12.71 5.68
CA ASN A 67 -10.69 11.72 6.19
C ASN A 67 -9.98 10.57 6.94
N TYR A 68 -8.67 10.68 7.19
CA TYR A 68 -7.93 9.63 7.88
C TYR A 68 -8.38 9.48 9.34
N ASN A 69 -8.49 8.23 9.79
CA ASN A 69 -8.52 7.93 11.21
C ASN A 69 -7.11 8.10 11.80
N LEU A 70 -6.91 9.19 12.52
CA LEU A 70 -5.67 9.50 13.23
C LEU A 70 -5.81 9.40 14.76
N VAL A 71 -6.98 8.95 15.24
CA VAL A 71 -7.27 8.85 16.68
C VAL A 71 -7.01 7.43 17.16
N ASP A 72 -7.62 6.44 16.50
CA ASP A 72 -7.57 5.03 16.90
C ASP A 72 -7.51 4.07 15.69
N PRO A 73 -6.57 4.25 14.74
CA PRO A 73 -6.49 3.38 13.59
C PRO A 73 -6.10 1.95 14.00
N PRO A 74 -6.67 0.92 13.35
CA PRO A 74 -6.34 -0.48 13.66
C PRO A 74 -4.87 -0.78 13.32
N LEU A 75 -4.18 -1.41 14.27
CA LEU A 75 -2.81 -1.90 14.11
C LEU A 75 -2.83 -3.34 13.60
N VAL A 76 -2.43 -3.54 12.34
CA VAL A 76 -2.47 -4.85 11.67
C VAL A 76 -1.16 -5.10 10.91
N ASN A 77 -0.94 -6.34 10.49
CA ASN A 77 0.21 -6.73 9.66
C ASN A 77 -0.15 -7.01 8.19
N THR A 78 -1.45 -7.05 7.89
CA THR A 78 -2.01 -7.30 6.57
C THR A 78 -3.18 -6.34 6.34
N VAL A 79 -3.24 -5.72 5.17
CA VAL A 79 -4.38 -4.89 4.75
C VAL A 79 -4.90 -5.37 3.41
N THR A 80 -6.22 -5.46 3.29
CA THR A 80 -6.89 -5.75 2.03
C THR A 80 -7.14 -4.44 1.30
N VAL A 81 -6.62 -4.32 0.08
CA VAL A 81 -6.92 -3.17 -0.78
C VAL A 81 -8.21 -3.48 -1.55
N PRO A 82 -9.26 -2.65 -1.46
CA PRO A 82 -10.49 -2.87 -2.19
C PRO A 82 -10.24 -2.86 -3.70
N LYS A 83 -10.94 -3.71 -4.44
CA LYS A 83 -10.97 -3.62 -5.91
C LYS A 83 -11.30 -2.19 -6.37
N ASN A 84 -10.48 -1.65 -7.27
CA ASN A 84 -10.59 -0.26 -7.74
C ASN A 84 -10.57 0.77 -6.62
N GLY A 85 -9.84 0.48 -5.55
CA GLY A 85 -9.74 1.36 -4.41
C GLY A 85 -8.30 1.57 -3.98
N TRP A 86 -8.17 2.14 -2.80
CA TRP A 86 -6.90 2.40 -2.17
C TRP A 86 -6.99 2.13 -0.67
N ALA A 87 -5.83 1.85 -0.06
CA ALA A 87 -5.66 1.76 1.37
C ALA A 87 -4.38 2.51 1.77
N ALA A 88 -4.46 3.35 2.80
CA ALA A 88 -3.34 4.10 3.34
C ALA A 88 -2.92 3.51 4.69
N ILE A 89 -1.64 3.21 4.82
CA ILE A 89 -1.04 2.69 6.06
C ILE A 89 0.08 3.62 6.56
N ARG A 90 0.25 3.68 7.88
CA ARG A 90 1.35 4.40 8.54
C ARG A 90 2.11 3.51 9.50
N PHE A 91 3.44 3.58 9.46
CA PHE A 91 4.32 2.89 10.39
C PHE A 91 5.62 3.66 10.59
N VAL A 92 6.33 3.36 11.68
CA VAL A 92 7.66 3.89 11.94
C VAL A 92 8.68 2.82 11.54
N ALA A 93 9.67 3.18 10.73
CA ALA A 93 10.71 2.28 10.26
C ALA A 93 11.75 1.97 11.36
N THR A 94 11.36 1.21 12.38
CA THR A 94 12.19 0.88 13.57
C THR A 94 12.76 -0.54 13.59
N ASN A 95 12.54 -1.35 12.56
CA ASN A 95 13.14 -2.67 12.42
C ASN A 95 14.38 -2.57 11.51
N PRO A 96 15.61 -2.56 12.05
CA PRO A 96 16.84 -2.52 11.27
C PRO A 96 17.08 -3.89 10.61
N GLY A 97 16.49 -4.08 9.43
CA GLY A 97 16.60 -5.30 8.64
C GLY A 97 16.01 -5.14 7.22
N LYS A 98 16.37 -6.05 6.31
CA LYS A 98 15.83 -6.08 4.94
C LYS A 98 14.39 -6.60 4.98
N VAL A 99 13.41 -5.71 4.82
CA VAL A 99 12.00 -6.08 4.72
C VAL A 99 11.61 -6.30 3.27
N ILE A 100 11.08 -7.49 2.97
CA ILE A 100 10.61 -7.90 1.64
C ILE A 100 9.08 -7.98 1.72
N PRO A 101 8.32 -7.14 1.00
CA PRO A 101 6.90 -7.39 0.78
C PRO A 101 6.77 -8.68 -0.04
N LYS A 102 6.17 -9.73 0.53
CA LYS A 102 5.81 -10.93 -0.23
C LYS A 102 4.36 -10.80 -0.66
N SER A 103 4.10 -10.79 -1.96
CA SER A 103 2.78 -11.09 -2.50
C SER A 103 2.60 -12.61 -2.48
N SER A 104 1.49 -13.09 -1.89
CA SER A 104 1.01 -14.46 -2.12
C SER A 104 0.27 -14.55 -3.44
#